data_AF-A0A3N8GVX1-F1
#
_entry.id   AF-A0A3N8GVX1-F1
#
_cell.length_a   1.000
_cell.length_b   1.000
_cell.length_c   1.000
_cell.angle_alpha   90.00
_cell.angle_beta   90.00
_cell.angle_gamma   90.00
#
_symmetry.space_group_name_H-M   'P 1'
#
loop_
_entity.id
_entity.type
_entity.pdbx_description
1 polymer ?
#
loop_
_entity_poly.entity_id
_entity_poly.type
_entity_poly.pdbx_seq_one_letter_code
_entity_poly.pdbx_strand_id
1 'polypeptide(L)'
;NTEWLDGDGHVIGEDGKSEMPEGYKEWRDKQIVDWLDRGSTNSPTNHSTTMTNPDHAKKALAYDVAIGVCYLTPEQMKALRIEADWRMEDGIPDDNPNKKYTEYFVRGKFDELPMHEWVHAESSEGNMPDTITDEREGQFYLNVGGAI
;
A
#
# COMPACT_ATOMS: atom_id res chain seq x y z
N ASN A 1 -18.90 -20.67 11.14
CA ASN A 1 -20.04 -19.98 11.75
C ASN A 1 -20.94 -19.50 10.62
N THR A 2 -21.88 -20.34 10.21
CA THR A 2 -22.85 -20.05 9.14
C THR A 2 -24.09 -19.33 9.64
N GLU A 3 -24.17 -19.05 10.95
CA GLU A 3 -25.31 -18.44 11.62
C GLU A 3 -25.56 -16.99 11.20
N TRP A 4 -24.56 -16.33 10.64
CA TRP A 4 -24.62 -14.93 10.21
C TRP A 4 -24.75 -14.76 8.70
N LEU A 5 -24.90 -15.87 7.96
CA LEU A 5 -24.97 -15.87 6.50
C LEU A 5 -26.38 -16.20 6.04
N ASP A 6 -26.87 -15.50 5.00
CA ASP A 6 -28.10 -15.88 4.31
C ASP A 6 -27.88 -17.13 3.42
N GLY A 7 -28.94 -17.59 2.77
CA GLY A 7 -28.89 -18.75 1.87
C GLY A 7 -27.99 -18.55 0.64
N ASP A 8 -27.65 -17.30 0.32
CA ASP A 8 -26.78 -16.91 -0.79
C ASP A 8 -25.34 -16.62 -0.34
N GLY A 9 -25.05 -16.71 0.96
CA GLY A 9 -23.74 -16.50 1.56
C GLY A 9 -23.41 -15.05 1.91
N HIS A 10 -24.37 -14.12 1.90
CA HIS A 10 -24.17 -12.75 2.36
C HIS A 10 -24.29 -12.64 3.87
N VAL A 11 -23.58 -11.68 4.46
CA VAL A 11 -23.65 -11.42 5.90
C VAL A 11 -24.94 -10.67 6.23
N ILE A 12 -25.81 -11.31 7.00
CA ILE A 12 -27.09 -10.74 7.43
C ILE A 12 -26.81 -9.54 8.36
N GLY A 13 -27.32 -8.36 8.01
CA GLY A 13 -27.16 -7.13 8.80
C GLY A 13 -26.03 -6.20 8.34
N GLU A 14 -25.18 -6.61 7.40
CA GLU A 14 -24.13 -5.78 6.77
C GLU A 14 -24.42 -5.53 5.27
N ASP A 15 -25.55 -6.02 4.77
CA ASP A 15 -26.04 -5.87 3.39
C ASP A 15 -26.75 -4.52 3.12
N GLY A 16 -26.89 -3.69 4.16
CA GLY A 16 -27.57 -2.39 4.12
C GLY A 16 -29.10 -2.48 3.91
N LYS A 17 -29.68 -3.69 3.95
CA LYS A 17 -31.10 -3.94 3.67
C LYS A 17 -31.78 -4.73 4.78
N SER A 18 -31.05 -5.65 5.40
CA SER A 18 -31.53 -6.52 6.46
C SER A 18 -31.33 -5.89 7.82
N GLU A 19 -32.25 -6.15 8.74
CA GLU A 19 -32.02 -5.81 10.14
C GLU A 19 -30.86 -6.64 10.71
N MET A 20 -30.04 -5.99 11.54
CA MET A 20 -28.89 -6.63 12.17
C MET A 20 -29.38 -7.70 13.16
N PRO A 21 -28.96 -8.96 13.02
CA PRO A 21 -29.40 -10.03 13.91
C PRO A 21 -29.03 -9.76 15.37
N GLU A 22 -29.90 -10.20 16.28
CA GLU A 22 -29.63 -10.14 17.71
C GLU A 22 -28.35 -10.91 18.05
N GLY A 23 -27.44 -10.31 18.82
CA GLY A 23 -26.14 -10.88 19.18
C GLY A 23 -25.04 -10.75 18.11
N TYR A 24 -25.36 -10.40 16.86
CA TYR A 24 -24.34 -10.24 15.80
C TYR A 24 -23.34 -9.13 16.13
N LYS A 25 -23.83 -7.98 16.59
CA LYS A 25 -22.99 -6.83 16.98
C LYS A 25 -21.99 -7.21 18.08
N GLU A 26 -22.45 -7.88 19.13
CA GLU A 26 -21.62 -8.30 20.25
C GLU A 26 -20.55 -9.32 19.82
N TRP A 27 -20.94 -10.27 18.97
CA TRP A 27 -20.00 -11.22 18.38
C TRP A 27 -18.94 -10.51 17.52
N ARG A 28 -19.37 -9.62 16.61
CA ARG A 28 -18.49 -8.88 15.70
C ARG A 28 -17.51 -8.00 16.48
N ASP A 29 -18.01 -7.24 17.44
CA ASP A 29 -17.18 -6.34 18.24
C ASP A 29 -16.15 -7.15 19.06
N LYS A 30 -16.53 -8.32 19.59
CA LYS A 30 -15.58 -9.24 20.25
C LYS A 30 -14.51 -9.76 19.30
N GLN A 31 -14.84 -10.09 18.05
CA GLN A 31 -13.84 -10.52 17.05
C GLN A 31 -12.87 -9.39 16.69
N ILE A 32 -13.38 -8.17 16.51
CA ILE A 32 -12.56 -7.00 16.19
C ILE A 32 -11.56 -6.73 17.34
N VAL A 33 -12.04 -6.72 18.58
CA VAL A 33 -11.18 -6.48 19.76
C VAL A 33 -10.11 -7.56 19.89
N ASP A 34 -10.45 -8.84 19.73
CA ASP A 34 -9.47 -9.94 19.73
C ASP A 34 -8.39 -9.75 18.65
N TRP A 35 -8.77 -9.29 17.45
CA TRP A 35 -7.83 -9.08 16.36
C TRP A 35 -6.88 -7.92 16.64
N LEU A 36 -7.40 -6.81 17.18
CA LEU A 36 -6.61 -5.65 17.58
C LEU A 36 -5.65 -5.98 18.73
N ASP A 37 -6.12 -6.72 19.73
CA ASP A 37 -5.31 -7.13 20.88
C ASP A 37 -4.15 -8.05 20.44
N ARG A 38 -4.41 -9.01 19.55
CA ARG A 38 -3.35 -9.85 18.94
C ARG A 38 -2.40 -9.06 18.03
N GLY A 39 -2.80 -7.89 17.55
CA GLY A 39 -1.95 -6.97 16.79
C GLY A 39 -1.04 -6.09 17.65
N SER A 40 -1.32 -5.96 18.96
CA SER A 40 -0.63 -5.02 19.86
C SER A 40 0.87 -5.28 20.05
N THR A 41 1.32 -6.52 19.85
CA THR A 41 2.74 -6.91 19.93
C THR A 41 3.41 -7.01 18.57
N ASN A 42 2.65 -6.79 17.49
CA ASN A 42 3.17 -6.82 16.13
C ASN A 42 3.77 -5.44 15.82
N SER A 43 5.07 -5.38 15.54
CA SER A 43 5.73 -4.11 15.21
C SER A 43 5.31 -3.70 13.79
N PRO A 44 4.51 -2.62 13.61
CA PRO A 44 4.14 -2.17 12.29
C PRO A 44 5.30 -1.34 11.75
N THR A 45 6.24 -1.99 11.06
CA THR A 45 7.20 -1.29 10.22
C THR A 45 6.46 -0.82 8.97
N ASN A 46 6.37 0.49 8.80
CA ASN A 46 5.78 1.12 7.63
C ASN A 46 6.40 0.61 6.30
N HIS A 47 5.57 0.59 5.26
CA HIS A 47 5.89 0.41 3.84
C HIS A 47 6.61 -0.85 3.34
N SER A 48 6.60 -1.97 4.06
CA SER A 48 6.94 -3.26 3.46
C SER A 48 6.21 -4.39 4.16
N THR A 49 5.16 -4.94 3.55
CA THR A 49 4.45 -6.09 4.10
C THR A 49 5.28 -7.35 3.89
N THR A 50 6.18 -7.64 4.82
CA THR A 50 6.95 -8.90 4.83
C THR A 50 6.03 -10.03 5.30
N MET A 51 5.60 -10.87 4.35
CA MET A 51 4.64 -11.95 4.59
C MET A 51 5.33 -13.29 4.87
N THR A 52 5.79 -13.50 6.10
CA THR A 52 6.45 -14.75 6.53
C THR A 52 5.51 -15.75 7.19
N ASN A 53 4.30 -15.32 7.59
CA ASN A 53 3.27 -16.18 8.14
C ASN A 53 2.07 -16.24 7.17
N PRO A 54 1.70 -17.43 6.65
CA PRO A 54 0.67 -17.56 5.61
C PRO A 54 -0.74 -17.12 6.05
N ASP A 55 -1.07 -17.26 7.34
CA ASP A 55 -2.38 -16.84 7.86
C ASP A 55 -2.45 -15.32 8.06
N HIS A 56 -1.37 -14.69 8.51
CA HIS A 56 -1.28 -13.23 8.59
C HIS A 56 -1.25 -12.60 7.21
N ALA A 57 -0.54 -13.23 6.27
CA ALA A 57 -0.50 -12.82 4.88
C ALA A 57 -1.90 -12.77 4.27
N LYS A 58 -2.66 -13.86 4.42
CA LYS A 58 -4.03 -13.98 3.94
C LYS A 58 -4.96 -12.92 4.53
N LYS A 59 -4.84 -12.63 5.83
CA LYS A 59 -5.70 -11.67 6.53
C LYS A 59 -5.33 -10.22 6.22
N ALA A 60 -4.04 -9.89 6.15
CA ALA A 60 -3.58 -8.56 5.77
C ALA A 60 -3.90 -8.23 4.31
N LEU A 61 -3.72 -9.19 3.39
CA LEU A 61 -4.16 -9.05 2.00
C LEU A 61 -5.66 -8.81 1.85
N ALA A 62 -6.49 -9.34 2.76
CA ALA A 62 -7.93 -9.15 2.73
C ALA A 62 -8.39 -7.79 3.29
N TYR A 63 -7.55 -7.10 4.07
CA TYR A 63 -7.92 -5.87 4.79
C TYR A 63 -7.23 -4.61 4.23
N ASP A 64 -5.98 -4.73 3.77
CA ASP A 64 -5.12 -3.58 3.43
C ASP A 64 -4.85 -3.46 1.91
N VAL A 65 -5.21 -4.49 1.14
CA VAL A 65 -5.10 -4.47 -0.32
C VAL A 65 -6.51 -4.64 -0.87
N ALA A 66 -7.00 -3.63 -1.59
CA ALA A 66 -8.17 -3.81 -2.43
C ALA A 66 -7.83 -4.85 -3.50
N ILE A 67 -8.06 -6.14 -3.23
CA ILE A 67 -7.91 -7.20 -4.22
C ILE A 67 -9.12 -7.10 -5.15
N GLY A 68 -9.04 -6.16 -6.09
CA GLY A 68 -9.80 -6.22 -7.32
C GLY A 68 -9.35 -7.41 -8.16
N VAL A 69 -10.16 -7.77 -9.15
CA VAL A 69 -9.72 -8.72 -10.18
C VAL A 69 -8.47 -8.14 -10.84
N CYS A 70 -7.37 -8.91 -10.89
CA CYS A 70 -6.19 -8.48 -11.61
C CYS A 70 -6.49 -8.53 -13.11
N TYR A 71 -6.69 -7.37 -13.72
CA TYR A 71 -6.93 -7.24 -15.16
C TYR A 71 -5.64 -7.26 -15.99
N LEU A 72 -4.48 -7.37 -15.34
CA LEU A 72 -3.18 -7.42 -16.02
C LEU A 72 -2.95 -8.82 -16.59
N THR A 73 -2.56 -8.90 -17.86
CA THR A 73 -2.12 -10.16 -18.46
C THR A 73 -0.82 -10.64 -17.81
N PRO A 74 -0.45 -11.93 -17.96
CA PRO A 74 0.83 -12.43 -17.49
C PRO A 74 2.05 -11.61 -17.99
N GLU A 75 1.99 -11.11 -19.23
CA GLU A 75 3.03 -10.28 -19.84
C GLU A 75 3.10 -8.91 -19.17
N GLN A 76 1.95 -8.28 -18.92
CA GLN A 76 1.88 -7.00 -18.20
C GLN A 76 2.35 -7.16 -16.75
N MET A 77 1.98 -8.25 -16.10
CA MET A 77 2.47 -8.60 -14.76
C MET A 77 3.98 -8.83 -14.74
N LYS A 78 4.54 -9.42 -15.80
CA LYS A 78 5.98 -9.59 -15.94
C LYS A 78 6.68 -8.24 -16.12
N ALA A 79 6.16 -7.37 -16.99
CA ALA A 79 6.71 -6.03 -17.19
C ALA A 79 6.70 -5.22 -15.89
N LEU A 80 5.57 -5.21 -15.17
CA LEU A 80 5.44 -4.53 -13.88
C LEU A 80 6.47 -5.02 -12.85
N ARG A 81 6.71 -6.34 -12.78
CA ARG A 81 7.71 -6.92 -11.86
C ARG A 81 9.13 -6.50 -12.20
N ILE A 82 9.45 -6.38 -13.49
CA ILE A 82 10.77 -5.93 -13.94
C ILE A 82 10.97 -4.45 -13.57
N GLU A 83 9.96 -3.60 -13.77
CA GLU A 83 10.05 -2.17 -13.42
C GLU A 83 10.10 -1.93 -11.91
N ALA A 84 9.40 -2.75 -11.12
CA ALA A 84 9.36 -2.62 -9.67
C ALA A 84 10.59 -3.17 -8.94
N ASP A 85 11.40 -4.02 -9.59
CA ASP A 85 12.57 -4.66 -8.99
C ASP A 85 13.84 -4.19 -9.66
N TRP A 86 14.58 -3.30 -8.98
CA TRP A 86 15.84 -2.75 -9.48
C TRP A 86 16.87 -3.82 -9.84
N ARG A 87 16.81 -5.01 -9.23
CA ARG A 87 17.70 -6.14 -9.56
C ARG A 87 17.46 -6.70 -10.96
N MET A 88 16.31 -6.38 -11.56
CA MET A 88 15.93 -6.74 -12.92
C MET A 88 16.15 -5.59 -13.91
N GLU A 89 16.95 -4.58 -13.58
CA GLU A 89 17.32 -3.46 -14.47
C GLU A 89 17.69 -3.91 -15.89
N ASP A 90 18.49 -4.97 -16.03
CA ASP A 90 18.94 -5.51 -17.32
C ASP A 90 17.77 -6.06 -18.17
N GLY A 91 16.64 -6.37 -17.52
CA GLY A 91 15.40 -6.80 -18.16
C GLY A 91 14.58 -5.66 -18.77
N ILE A 92 14.91 -4.40 -18.49
CA ILE A 92 14.25 -3.21 -19.07
C ILE A 92 14.90 -2.91 -20.43
N PRO A 93 14.14 -2.87 -21.54
CA PRO A 93 14.64 -2.47 -22.85
C PRO A 93 15.23 -1.05 -22.86
N ASP A 94 16.25 -0.81 -23.68
CA ASP A 94 16.93 0.50 -23.75
C ASP A 94 16.03 1.62 -24.30
N ASP A 95 15.00 1.27 -25.06
CA ASP A 95 13.99 2.21 -25.59
C ASP A 95 12.83 2.46 -24.60
N ASN A 96 12.80 1.77 -23.46
CA ASN A 96 11.78 2.01 -22.44
C ASN A 96 12.06 3.36 -21.75
N PRO A 97 11.07 4.28 -21.70
CA PRO A 97 11.24 5.60 -21.09
C PRO A 97 11.63 5.55 -19.61
N ASN A 98 11.34 4.44 -18.91
CA ASN A 98 11.68 4.23 -17.51
C ASN A 98 13.12 3.73 -17.30
N LYS A 99 13.85 3.32 -18.35
CA LYS A 99 15.24 2.85 -18.25
C LYS A 99 16.15 3.88 -17.58
N LYS A 100 15.90 5.17 -17.81
CA LYS A 100 16.63 6.27 -17.17
C LYS A 100 16.70 6.16 -15.65
N TYR A 101 15.66 5.61 -14.99
CA TYR A 101 15.59 5.50 -13.53
C TYR A 101 16.57 4.48 -12.93
N THR A 102 17.22 3.67 -13.77
CA THR A 102 18.21 2.73 -13.28
C THR A 102 19.47 3.44 -12.76
N GLU A 103 19.76 4.66 -13.25
CA GLU A 103 20.83 5.51 -12.73
C GLU A 103 20.73 5.70 -11.21
N TYR A 104 19.52 5.92 -10.71
CA TYR A 104 19.27 6.08 -9.28
C TYR A 104 19.68 4.84 -8.48
N PHE A 105 19.34 3.65 -8.96
CA PHE A 105 19.67 2.42 -8.25
C PHE A 105 21.16 2.11 -8.26
N VAL A 106 21.87 2.50 -9.33
CA VAL A 106 23.31 2.30 -9.46
C VAL A 106 24.11 3.33 -8.66
N ARG A 107 23.71 4.61 -8.70
CA ARG A 107 24.53 5.73 -8.21
C ARG A 107 23.97 6.41 -6.95
N GLY A 108 22.72 6.13 -6.57
CA GLY A 108 21.98 6.89 -5.57
C GLY A 108 21.63 8.31 -6.01
N LYS A 109 21.74 8.59 -7.31
CA LYS A 109 21.57 9.90 -7.95
C LYS A 109 20.86 9.75 -9.28
N PHE A 110 20.20 10.81 -9.71
CA PHE A 110 19.56 10.89 -11.01
C PHE A 110 19.91 12.24 -11.63
N ASP A 111 20.38 12.25 -12.88
CA ASP A 111 20.86 13.46 -13.55
C ASP A 111 21.96 14.18 -12.75
N GLU A 112 22.91 13.41 -12.20
CA GLU A 112 23.99 13.87 -11.31
C GLU A 112 23.54 14.52 -9.98
N LEU A 113 22.24 14.63 -9.73
CA LEU A 113 21.65 15.20 -8.52
C LEU A 113 21.26 14.10 -7.51
N PRO A 114 21.46 14.32 -6.21
CA PRO A 114 20.84 13.47 -5.20
C PRO A 114 19.32 13.63 -5.26
N MET A 115 18.56 12.58 -4.90
CA MET A 115 17.10 12.56 -5.09
C MET A 115 16.37 13.75 -4.45
N HIS A 116 16.79 14.18 -3.25
CA HIS A 116 16.18 15.32 -2.56
C HIS A 116 16.39 16.65 -3.27
N GLU A 117 17.40 16.78 -4.14
CA GLU A 117 17.57 17.95 -5.03
C GLU A 117 16.83 17.74 -6.35
N TRP A 118 16.94 16.53 -6.93
CA TRP A 118 16.29 16.21 -8.20
C TRP A 118 14.77 16.42 -8.16
N VAL A 119 14.08 16.01 -7.09
CA VAL A 119 12.62 16.20 -6.95
C VAL A 119 12.20 17.67 -6.86
N HIS A 120 13.13 18.61 -6.69
CA HIS A 120 12.84 20.05 -6.63
C HIS A 120 13.38 20.82 -7.85
N ALA A 121 14.01 20.14 -8.81
CA ALA A 121 14.49 20.79 -10.03
C ALA A 121 13.31 21.18 -10.96
N GLU A 122 13.44 22.31 -11.67
CA GLU A 122 12.37 22.89 -12.50
C GLU A 122 11.85 21.95 -13.60
N SER A 123 12.71 21.09 -14.15
CA SER A 123 12.37 20.15 -15.22
C SER A 123 12.27 18.69 -14.74
N SER A 124 12.21 18.47 -13.44
CA SER A 124 12.16 17.12 -12.88
C SER A 124 10.78 16.51 -12.99
N GLU A 125 10.72 15.27 -13.49
CA GLU A 125 9.50 14.45 -13.49
C GLU A 125 9.08 14.03 -12.08
N GLY A 126 9.99 14.12 -11.10
CA GLY A 126 9.70 13.90 -9.69
C GLY A 126 9.17 15.13 -8.96
N ASN A 127 9.09 16.29 -9.64
CA ASN A 127 8.57 17.50 -9.03
C ASN A 127 7.08 17.34 -8.69
N MET A 128 6.71 17.80 -7.49
CA MET A 128 5.32 17.76 -7.06
C MET A 128 4.51 18.70 -7.95
N PRO A 129 3.47 18.21 -8.66
CA PRO A 129 2.66 19.06 -9.50
C PRO A 129 2.00 20.19 -8.68
N ASP A 130 1.92 21.40 -9.25
CA ASP A 130 1.31 22.58 -8.61
C ASP A 130 -0.14 22.37 -8.17
N THR A 131 -0.82 21.37 -8.73
CA THR A 131 -2.19 20.98 -8.36
C THR A 131 -2.28 20.24 -7.03
N ILE A 132 -1.16 19.78 -6.47
CA ILE A 132 -1.09 19.06 -5.21
C ILE A 132 -0.64 20.04 -4.12
N THR A 133 -1.45 20.20 -3.09
CA THR A 133 -1.08 20.94 -1.87
C THR A 133 -0.37 20.01 -0.90
N ASP A 134 0.91 20.26 -0.57
CA ASP A 134 1.67 19.49 0.44
C ASP A 134 1.30 19.92 1.87
N GLU A 135 0.09 19.54 2.29
CA GLU A 135 -0.39 19.73 3.65
C GLU A 135 -0.48 18.40 4.40
N ARG A 136 0.07 18.35 5.62
CA ARG A 136 -0.07 17.19 6.52
C ARG A 136 -0.80 17.60 7.80
N GLU A 137 -1.71 16.76 8.28
CA GLU A 137 -2.27 16.96 9.63
C GLU A 137 -1.13 16.99 10.66
N GLY A 138 -1.03 18.10 11.40
CA GLY A 138 0.05 18.31 12.38
C GLY A 138 1.37 18.86 11.82
N GLN A 139 1.43 19.26 10.54
CA GLN A 139 2.63 19.87 9.91
C GLN A 139 3.20 21.05 10.72
N PHE A 140 2.35 21.83 11.39
CA PHE A 140 2.78 22.89 12.31
C PHE A 140 3.73 22.38 13.41
N TYR A 141 3.42 21.23 14.04
CA TYR A 141 4.25 20.65 15.09
C TYR A 141 5.53 20.02 14.54
N LEU A 142 5.50 19.47 13.32
CA LEU A 142 6.68 18.91 12.64
C LEU A 142 7.69 19.99 12.26
N ASN A 143 7.22 21.15 11.78
CA ASN A 143 8.09 22.27 11.39
C ASN A 143 8.83 22.88 12.60
N VAL A 144 8.23 22.86 13.79
CA VAL A 144 8.88 23.36 15.02
C VAL A 144 10.03 22.44 15.48
N GLY A 145 9.97 21.14 15.18
CA GLY A 145 11.03 20.19 15.53
C GLY A 145 12.24 20.19 14.58
N GLY A 146 12.09 20.68 13.35
CA GLY A 146 13.18 20.73 12.34
C GLY A 146 14.04 22.00 12.38
N ALA A 147 13.67 22.99 13.21
CA ALA A 147 14.39 24.26 13.36
C ALA A 147 15.42 24.25 14.51
N ILE A 148 15.73 23.08 15.07
CA ILE A 148 16.75 22.84 16.10
C ILE A 148 17.85 21.96 15.49
#